data_AF-A0AAU2J982-F1
#
_entry.id   AF-A0AAU2J982-F1
#
_cell.length_a   1.000
_cell.length_b   1.000
_cell.length_c   1.000
_cell.angle_alpha   90.00
_cell.angle_beta   90.00
_cell.angle_gamma   90.00
#
_symmetry.space_group_name_H-M   'P 1'
#
loop_
_entity.id
_entity.type
_entity.pdbx_description
1 polymer ?
#
loop_
_entity_poly.entity_id
_entity_poly.type
_entity_poly.pdbx_seq_one_letter_code
_entity_poly.pdbx_strand_id
1 'polypeptide(L)'
;MPDYRPAGALRRETVQLIPDKVGKTARFRSEIGLAGYDCMPLIGWAVVVTFEEDELPRMSVEPVVDDDCHGSIALGDLEEEVGPLTLLEIV
;
A
#
# COMPACT_ATOMS: atom_id res chain seq x y z
N MET A 1 -37.68 8.97 -0.85
CA MET A 1 -36.63 7.96 -1.05
C MET A 1 -35.55 8.25 -0.03
N PRO A 2 -35.10 7.28 0.78
CA PRO A 2 -33.92 7.49 1.62
C PRO A 2 -32.70 7.61 0.70
N ASP A 3 -31.91 8.66 0.89
CA ASP A 3 -30.64 8.88 0.20
C ASP A 3 -29.71 7.71 0.51
N TYR A 4 -29.45 6.87 -0.49
CA TYR A 4 -28.37 5.89 -0.40
C TYR A 4 -27.05 6.67 -0.39
N ARG A 5 -26.45 6.80 0.79
CA ARG A 5 -25.03 7.14 0.93
C ARG A 5 -24.29 5.81 1.01
N PRO A 6 -23.29 5.53 0.16
CA PRO A 6 -22.44 4.38 0.37
C PRO A 6 -21.87 4.47 1.79
N ALA A 7 -21.92 3.37 2.54
CA ALA A 7 -21.32 3.26 3.87
C ALA A 7 -19.89 3.83 3.85
N GLY A 8 -19.54 4.59 4.88
CA GLY A 8 -18.37 5.46 4.96
C GLY A 8 -17.15 4.92 4.25
N ALA A 9 -16.73 5.66 3.22
CA ALA A 9 -15.58 5.29 2.41
C ALA A 9 -14.32 5.24 3.31
N LEU A 10 -13.67 4.08 3.33
CA LEU A 10 -12.31 3.94 3.83
C LEU A 10 -11.44 5.00 3.13
N ARG A 11 -10.85 5.92 3.90
CA ARG A 11 -9.92 6.92 3.37
C ARG A 11 -8.54 6.65 3.91
N ARG A 12 -7.58 6.51 3.02
CA ARG A 12 -6.16 6.33 3.34
C ARG A 12 -5.39 7.59 2.97
N GLU A 13 -4.49 8.01 3.84
CA GLU A 13 -3.62 9.16 3.62
C GLU A 13 -2.18 8.85 3.98
N THR A 14 -1.28 9.02 3.02
CA THR A 14 0.17 9.00 3.27
C THR A 14 0.61 10.35 3.82
N VAL A 15 1.06 10.37 5.08
CA VAL A 15 1.40 11.61 5.79
C VAL A 15 2.89 11.92 5.71
N GLN A 16 3.74 10.90 5.70
CA GLN A 16 5.19 11.07 5.66
C GLN A 16 5.89 9.91 4.98
N LEU A 17 6.79 10.21 4.05
CA LEU A 17 7.75 9.27 3.49
C LEU A 17 9.08 9.32 4.25
N ILE A 18 9.60 8.16 4.60
CA ILE A 18 10.91 7.92 5.21
C ILE A 18 11.74 7.19 4.14
N PRO A 19 12.66 7.87 3.43
CA PRO A 19 13.43 7.25 2.37
C PRO A 19 14.29 6.10 2.87
N ASP A 20 14.34 5.00 2.11
CA ASP A 20 15.31 3.94 2.35
C ASP A 20 16.70 4.43 1.93
N LYS A 21 17.70 4.16 2.77
CA LYS A 21 19.09 4.57 2.54
C LYS A 21 20.00 3.39 2.25
N VAL A 22 19.45 2.18 2.24
CA VAL A 22 20.22 0.93 2.18
C VAL A 22 20.09 0.28 0.80
N GLY A 23 19.08 0.65 0.00
CA GLY A 23 18.86 0.15 -1.34
C GLY A 23 18.21 -1.23 -1.33
N LYS A 24 17.19 -1.42 -0.50
CA LYS A 24 16.51 -2.70 -0.33
C LYS A 24 15.56 -3.01 -1.48
N THR A 25 15.25 -4.29 -1.66
CA THR A 25 14.24 -4.76 -2.63
C THR A 25 13.11 -5.47 -1.88
N ALA A 26 11.86 -5.14 -2.22
CA ALA A 26 10.70 -5.83 -1.70
C ALA A 26 10.24 -6.91 -2.69
N ARG A 27 9.98 -8.11 -2.17
CA ARG A 27 9.50 -9.25 -2.97
C ARG A 27 8.04 -9.54 -2.66
N PHE A 28 7.22 -9.54 -3.69
CA PHE A 28 5.78 -9.74 -3.63
C PHE A 28 5.36 -11.01 -4.32
N ARG A 29 4.22 -11.54 -3.90
CA ARG A 29 3.45 -12.52 -4.65
C ARG A 29 2.11 -11.90 -5.03
N SER A 30 1.86 -11.74 -6.33
CA SER A 30 0.53 -11.41 -6.84
C SER A 30 -0.37 -12.65 -6.80
N GLU A 31 -1.58 -12.49 -6.29
CA GLU A 31 -2.57 -13.59 -6.28
C GLU A 31 -3.41 -13.66 -7.57
N ILE A 32 -3.20 -12.74 -8.52
CA ILE A 32 -4.09 -12.52 -9.67
C ILE A 32 -3.47 -12.96 -11.02
N GLY A 33 -2.17 -13.26 -11.08
CA GLY A 33 -1.52 -13.61 -12.34
C GLY A 33 -0.21 -14.39 -12.24
N LEU A 34 -0.21 -15.58 -12.87
CA LEU A 34 0.93 -16.35 -13.39
C LEU A 34 2.15 -16.58 -12.46
N ALA A 35 1.96 -17.28 -11.34
CA ALA A 35 3.00 -18.11 -10.68
C ALA A 35 4.41 -17.49 -10.47
N GLY A 36 4.53 -16.16 -10.45
CA GLY A 36 5.78 -15.42 -10.36
C GLY A 36 5.83 -14.61 -9.09
N TYR A 37 7.04 -14.43 -8.55
CA TYR A 37 7.30 -13.41 -7.56
C TYR A 37 7.72 -12.15 -8.30
N ASP A 38 7.14 -11.01 -7.91
CA ASP A 38 7.55 -9.71 -8.43
C ASP A 38 8.52 -9.06 -7.44
N CYS A 39 9.59 -8.46 -7.97
CA CYS A 39 10.58 -7.74 -7.19
C CYS A 39 10.49 -6.26 -7.53
N MET A 40 10.19 -5.42 -6.55
CA MET A 40 10.15 -3.97 -6.73
C MET A 40 11.19 -3.28 -5.83
N PRO A 41 11.87 -2.24 -6.32
CA PRO A 41 12.76 -1.44 -5.48
C PRO A 41 12.01 -0.84 -4.30
N LEU A 42 12.55 -1.00 -3.08
CA LEU A 42 12.02 -0.32 -1.90
C LEU A 42 12.57 1.11 -1.87
N ILE A 43 11.68 2.09 -1.98
CA ILE A 43 12.04 3.50 -1.95
C ILE A 43 12.03 4.04 -0.53
N GLY A 44 11.27 3.40 0.37
CA GLY A 44 11.19 3.83 1.75
C GLY A 44 10.04 3.20 2.53
N TRP A 45 9.61 3.94 3.55
CA TRP A 45 8.48 3.60 4.41
C TRP A 45 7.55 4.80 4.52
N ALA A 46 6.25 4.58 4.43
CA ALA A 46 5.23 5.59 4.62
C ALA A 46 4.57 5.43 6.00
N VAL A 47 4.34 6.54 6.69
CA VAL A 47 3.34 6.60 7.75
C VAL A 47 2.00 6.83 7.09
N VAL A 48 1.13 5.83 7.17
CA VAL A 48 -0.21 5.86 6.58
C VAL A 48 -1.24 6.00 7.69
N VAL A 49 -2.18 6.92 7.50
CA VAL A 49 -3.32 7.10 8.39
C VAL A 49 -4.57 6.65 7.65
N THR A 50 -5.27 5.69 8.25
CA THR A 50 -6.54 5.16 7.74
C THR A 50 -7.69 5.70 8.56
N PHE A 51 -8.69 6.24 7.89
CA PHE A 51 -9.91 6.79 8.46
C PHE A 51 -11.09 5.88 8.09
N GLU A 52 -11.81 5.42 9.12
CA GLU A 52 -13.06 4.69 9.00
C GLU A 52 -14.16 5.47 9.71
N GLU A 53 -15.38 5.43 9.19
CA GLU A 53 -16.53 6.14 9.78
C GLU A 53 -16.80 5.61 11.19
N ASP A 54 -17.06 6.53 12.12
CA ASP A 54 -17.31 6.24 13.54
C ASP A 54 -16.17 5.54 14.31
N GLU A 55 -14.97 5.41 13.70
CA GLU A 55 -13.78 4.86 14.35
C GLU A 55 -12.70 5.92 14.61
N LEU A 56 -11.79 5.61 15.53
CA LEU A 56 -10.56 6.40 15.68
C LEU A 56 -9.61 6.13 14.51
N PRO A 57 -8.91 7.15 13.97
CA PRO A 57 -7.93 6.96 12.92
C PRO A 57 -6.88 5.93 13.34
N ARG A 58 -6.55 5.01 12.42
CA ARG A 58 -5.52 3.99 12.62
C ARG A 58 -4.26 4.41 11.89
N MET A 59 -3.10 4.20 12.53
CA MET A 59 -1.81 4.55 11.94
C MET A 59 -0.99 3.28 11.72
N SER A 60 -0.49 3.10 10.50
CA SER A 60 0.41 2.02 10.10
C SER A 60 1.71 2.59 9.53
N VAL A 61 2.76 1.78 9.54
CA VAL A 61 3.98 2.05 8.79
C VAL A 61 4.06 1.00 7.69
N GLU A 62 4.04 1.45 6.44
CA GLU A 62 3.94 0.59 5.26
C GLU A 62 5.17 0.77 4.37
N PRO A 63 5.68 -0.29 3.72
CA PRO A 63 6.75 -0.14 2.75
C PRO A 63 6.24 0.62 1.51
N VAL A 64 7.12 1.45 0.94
CA VAL A 64 6.86 2.20 -0.29
C VAL A 64 7.76 1.65 -1.38
N VAL A 65 7.15 1.23 -2.48
CA VAL A 65 7.83 0.63 -3.62
C VAL A 65 7.70 1.50 -4.85
N ASP A 66 8.65 1.35 -5.78
CA ASP A 66 8.55 1.99 -7.09
C ASP A 66 7.89 1.01 -8.07
N ASP A 67 6.63 1.30 -8.41
CA ASP A 67 5.87 0.56 -9.39
C ASP A 67 5.96 1.24 -10.76
N ASP A 68 6.16 0.47 -11.83
CA ASP A 68 6.34 1.00 -13.18
C ASP A 68 5.08 1.75 -13.70
N CYS A 69 3.89 1.44 -13.19
CA CYS A 69 2.64 2.05 -13.62
C CYS A 69 2.25 3.28 -12.79
N HIS A 70 2.49 3.23 -11.47
CA HIS A 70 2.00 4.24 -10.51
C HIS A 70 3.11 5.11 -9.91
N GLY A 71 4.37 4.76 -10.14
CA GLY A 71 5.53 5.36 -9.47
C GLY A 71 5.65 4.92 -8.01
N SER A 72 6.16 5.81 -7.16
CA SER A 72 6.34 5.50 -5.74
C SER A 72 4.99 5.44 -5.01
N ILE A 73 4.64 4.27 -4.49
CA ILE A 73 3.33 3.99 -3.89
C ILE A 73 3.47 3.15 -2.61
N ALA A 74 2.65 3.44 -1.60
CA ALA A 74 2.60 2.64 -0.37
C ALA A 74 1.94 1.28 -0.66
N LEU A 75 2.42 0.22 -0.02
CA LEU A 75 1.98 -1.14 -0.34
C LEU A 75 0.47 -1.35 -0.25
N GLY A 76 -0.19 -0.83 0.78
CA GLY A 76 -1.64 -0.99 0.89
C GLY A 76 -2.41 -0.23 -0.21
N ASP A 77 -1.88 0.88 -0.72
CA ASP A 77 -2.48 1.62 -1.82
C ASP A 77 -2.27 0.87 -3.15
N LEU A 78 -1.10 0.24 -3.32
CA LEU A 78 -0.85 -0.63 -4.46
C LEU A 78 -1.78 -1.85 -4.45
N GLU A 79 -2.01 -2.48 -3.30
CA GLU A 79 -2.97 -3.59 -3.15
C GLU A 79 -4.41 -3.20 -3.53
N GLU A 80 -4.82 -1.96 -3.29
CA GLU A 80 -6.13 -1.46 -3.74
C GLU A 80 -6.21 -1.30 -5.27
N GLU A 81 -5.12 -0.88 -5.92
CA GLU A 81 -5.06 -0.64 -7.37
C GLU A 81 -4.88 -1.92 -8.19
N VAL A 82 -3.94 -2.78 -7.77
CA VAL A 82 -3.58 -3.99 -8.53
C VAL A 82 -4.20 -5.25 -7.97
N GLY A 83 -4.88 -5.18 -6.82
CA GLY A 83 -5.46 -6.28 -6.06
C GLY A 83 -4.46 -6.96 -5.11
N PRO A 84 -4.85 -8.08 -4.46
CA PRO A 84 -4.12 -8.62 -3.32
C PRO A 84 -2.66 -8.99 -3.63
N LEU A 85 -1.76 -8.40 -2.85
CA LEU A 85 -0.34 -8.69 -2.83
C LEU A 85 0.04 -9.28 -1.48
N THR A 86 0.98 -10.21 -1.46
CA THR A 86 1.62 -10.65 -0.22
C THR A 86 3.09 -10.25 -0.25
N LEU A 87 3.50 -9.35 0.65
CA LEU A 87 4.91 -9.09 0.91
C LEU A 87 5.55 -10.33 1.55
N LEU A 88 6.55 -10.90 0.88
CA LEU A 88 7.25 -12.09 1.34
C LEU A 88 8.50 -11.76 2.13
N GLU A 89 9.32 -10.86 1.59
CA GLU A 89 10.58 -10.45 2.20
C GLU A 89 11.03 -9.08 1.71
N ILE A 90 11.85 -8.43 2.53
CA ILE A 90 12.63 -7.24 2.17
C ILE A 90 14.10 -7.62 2.35
N VAL A 91 14.86 -7.57 1.25
CA VAL A 91 16.27 -7.96 1.18
C VAL A 91 17.17 -6.76 0.96
#